data_AF-A0A938ILE3-F1
#
_entry.id   AF-A0A938ILE3-F1
#
_cell.length_a   1.000
_cell.length_b   1.000
_cell.length_c   1.000
_cell.angle_alpha   90.00
_cell.angle_beta   90.00
_cell.angle_gamma   90.00
#
_symmetry.space_group_name_H-M   'P 1'
#
loop_
_entity.id
_entity.type
_entity.pdbx_description
1 polymer ?
#
loop_
_entity_poly.entity_id
_entity_poly.type
_entity_poly.pdbx_seq_one_letter_code
_entity_poly.pdbx_strand_id
1 'polypeptide(L)'
;HSDAELAALLEARGARRAGDAELVPFLDALAGGDAERGRKVFREKGETTCLRCHQVDKGDGGEVGPALAGIGGRLGRLGILEAIVLPNRRVSPGYQNTVWERENGTFVEGLLVSREHGVLRLRNAQNEIVELDESGVVSNRTTLSAMPEGLGKQLSLRELRDLVEYLATR
;
A
#
# COMPACT_ATOMS: atom_id res chain seq x y z
N HIS A 1 3.65 -0.91 -38.78
CA HIS A 1 3.10 -1.84 -37.78
C HIS A 1 1.92 -2.56 -38.42
N SER A 2 1.84 -3.88 -38.31
CA SER A 2 0.81 -4.66 -38.99
C SER A 2 -0.52 -4.64 -38.22
N ASP A 3 -1.65 -4.67 -38.93
CA ASP A 3 -2.98 -4.63 -38.32
C ASP A 3 -3.24 -5.82 -37.37
N ALA A 4 -2.55 -6.95 -37.60
CA ALA A 4 -2.63 -8.13 -36.75
C ALA A 4 -1.95 -7.94 -35.39
N GLU A 5 -0.82 -7.22 -35.33
CA GLU A 5 -0.16 -6.89 -34.06
C GLU A 5 -1.01 -5.89 -33.25
N LEU A 6 -1.63 -4.92 -33.93
CA LEU A 6 -2.53 -3.96 -33.28
C LEU A 6 -3.78 -4.66 -32.73
N ALA A 7 -4.39 -5.56 -33.49
CA ALA A 7 -5.55 -6.34 -33.04
C ALA A 7 -5.19 -7.23 -31.83
N ALA A 8 -4.04 -7.92 -31.88
CA ALA A 8 -3.60 -8.76 -30.75
C ALA A 8 -3.34 -7.94 -29.48
N LEU A 9 -2.80 -6.72 -29.60
CA LEU A 9 -2.61 -5.79 -28.48
C LEU A 9 -3.94 -5.30 -27.91
N LEU A 10 -4.93 -5.03 -28.78
CA LEU A 10 -6.27 -4.61 -28.38
C LEU A 10 -7.04 -5.75 -27.68
N GLU A 11 -6.96 -6.97 -28.20
CA GLU A 11 -7.54 -8.16 -27.58
C GLU A 11 -6.89 -8.48 -26.23
N ALA A 12 -5.55 -8.43 -26.14
CA ALA A 12 -4.84 -8.61 -24.87
C ALA A 12 -5.14 -7.48 -23.86
N ARG A 13 -5.53 -6.30 -24.33
CA ARG A 13 -6.01 -5.18 -23.48
C ARG A 13 -7.47 -5.39 -23.06
N GLY A 14 -8.32 -5.90 -23.95
CA GLY A 14 -9.71 -6.26 -23.69
C GLY A 14 -9.83 -7.40 -22.67
N ALA A 15 -9.06 -8.47 -22.83
CA ALA A 15 -8.99 -9.60 -21.91
C ALA A 15 -8.51 -9.18 -20.51
N ARG A 16 -7.55 -8.24 -20.42
CA ARG A 16 -7.14 -7.65 -19.13
C ARG A 16 -8.26 -6.84 -18.47
N ARG A 17 -9.09 -6.14 -19.25
CA ARG A 17 -10.25 -5.37 -18.76
C ARG A 17 -11.43 -6.25 -18.33
N ALA A 18 -11.52 -7.49 -18.79
CA ALA A 18 -12.59 -8.41 -18.42
C ALA A 18 -12.44 -9.03 -17.02
N GLY A 19 -11.28 -8.86 -16.36
CA GLY A 19 -10.94 -9.61 -15.14
C GLY A 19 -11.38 -8.99 -13.81
N ASP A 20 -11.56 -7.66 -13.71
CA ASP A 20 -12.00 -6.97 -12.49
C ASP A 20 -12.40 -5.51 -12.77
N ALA A 21 -13.68 -5.17 -12.59
CA ALA A 21 -14.22 -3.85 -12.91
C ALA A 21 -13.59 -2.71 -12.10
N GLU A 22 -13.08 -2.97 -10.89
CA GLU A 22 -12.43 -1.96 -10.05
C GLU A 22 -11.02 -1.62 -10.56
N LEU A 23 -10.34 -2.57 -11.21
CA LEU A 23 -9.00 -2.38 -11.76
C LEU A 23 -9.02 -1.80 -13.18
N VAL A 24 -10.11 -1.99 -13.95
CA VAL A 24 -10.26 -1.51 -15.33
C VAL A 24 -9.76 -0.08 -15.56
N PRO A 25 -10.10 0.91 -14.70
CA PRO A 25 -9.65 2.29 -14.90
C PRO A 25 -8.13 2.46 -14.86
N PHE A 26 -7.41 1.54 -14.21
CA PHE A 26 -6.00 1.65 -13.91
C PHE A 26 -5.10 0.71 -14.71
N LEU A 27 -5.66 -0.23 -15.50
CA LEU A 27 -4.87 -1.23 -16.23
C LEU A 27 -3.87 -0.63 -17.23
N ASP A 28 -4.13 0.58 -17.72
CA ASP A 28 -3.20 1.30 -18.59
C ASP A 28 -1.93 1.78 -17.84
N ALA A 29 -1.87 1.63 -16.50
CA ALA A 29 -0.70 1.89 -15.68
C ALA A 29 0.25 0.68 -15.53
N LEU A 30 -0.08 -0.48 -16.11
CA LEU A 30 0.71 -1.71 -15.88
C LEU A 30 2.10 -1.70 -16.52
N ALA A 31 2.34 -0.92 -17.58
CA ALA A 31 3.59 -0.97 -18.33
C ALA A 31 3.93 0.36 -19.00
N GLY A 32 5.22 0.53 -19.36
CA GLY A 32 5.72 1.71 -20.06
C GLY A 32 5.90 2.94 -19.15
N GLY A 33 6.11 2.70 -17.85
CA GLY A 33 6.46 3.73 -16.89
C GLY A 33 7.96 4.01 -16.90
N ASP A 34 8.36 5.01 -16.13
CA ASP A 34 9.74 5.42 -15.89
C ASP A 34 10.06 5.26 -14.41
N ALA A 35 11.03 4.40 -14.10
CA ALA A 35 11.38 4.07 -12.73
C ALA A 35 11.93 5.28 -11.94
N GLU A 36 12.61 6.23 -12.59
CA GLU A 36 13.14 7.40 -11.88
C GLU A 36 12.03 8.41 -11.57
N ARG A 37 11.07 8.60 -12.48
CA ARG A 37 9.85 9.37 -12.14
C ARG A 37 9.02 8.67 -11.07
N GLY A 38 8.93 7.35 -11.11
CA GLY A 38 8.23 6.55 -10.10
C GLY A 38 8.87 6.66 -8.72
N ARG A 39 10.20 6.69 -8.66
CA ARG A 39 10.96 6.96 -7.43
C ARG A 39 10.57 8.30 -6.83
N LYS A 40 10.45 9.35 -7.64
CA LYS A 40 10.00 10.68 -7.18
C LYS A 40 8.57 10.64 -6.66
N VAL A 41 7.65 9.97 -7.35
CA VAL A 41 6.27 9.77 -6.87
C VAL A 41 6.26 9.06 -5.51
N PHE A 42 7.07 8.01 -5.34
CA PHE A 42 7.14 7.27 -4.08
C PHE A 42 7.67 8.12 -2.90
N ARG A 43 8.70 8.93 -3.16
CA ARG A 43 9.44 9.66 -2.12
C ARG A 43 8.92 11.06 -1.82
N GLU A 44 8.49 11.78 -2.84
CA GLU A 44 8.28 13.23 -2.77
C GLU A 44 6.79 13.61 -2.79
N LYS A 45 5.91 12.71 -3.26
CA LYS A 45 4.50 13.05 -3.43
C LYS A 45 3.73 13.02 -2.10
N GLY A 46 3.34 14.21 -1.65
CA GLY A 46 2.67 14.42 -0.37
C GLY A 46 1.27 13.81 -0.27
N GLU A 47 0.59 13.60 -1.40
CA GLU A 47 -0.73 13.00 -1.45
C GLU A 47 -0.70 11.48 -1.21
N THR A 48 0.42 10.81 -1.52
CA THR A 48 0.54 9.35 -1.39
C THR A 48 1.38 8.92 -0.21
N THR A 49 2.37 9.71 0.21
CA THR A 49 3.16 9.50 1.44
C THR A 49 3.73 8.08 1.59
N CYS A 50 4.07 7.42 0.47
CA CYS A 50 4.46 6.02 0.48
C CYS A 50 5.69 5.77 1.36
N LEU A 51 6.70 6.64 1.28
CA LEU A 51 7.91 6.58 2.10
C LEU A 51 7.64 6.71 3.62
N ARG A 52 6.57 7.41 4.03
CA ARG A 52 6.21 7.53 5.46
C ARG A 52 5.84 6.18 6.06
N CYS A 53 5.26 5.29 5.26
CA CYS A 53 4.76 4.01 5.76
C CYS A 53 5.63 2.83 5.35
N HIS A 54 6.36 2.91 4.24
CA HIS A 54 7.06 1.79 3.64
C HIS A 54 8.55 2.06 3.42
N GLN A 55 9.35 1.03 3.69
CA GLN A 55 10.76 0.97 3.30
C GLN A 55 10.94 0.30 1.94
N VAL A 56 11.66 0.92 1.03
CA VAL A 56 12.11 0.31 -0.23
C VAL A 56 13.55 -0.16 -0.15
N ASP A 57 14.36 0.52 0.66
CA ASP A 57 15.73 0.18 1.00
C ASP A 57 15.82 0.03 2.54
N LYS A 58 16.75 -0.81 3.02
CA LYS A 58 16.85 -1.11 4.45
C LYS A 58 17.13 0.18 5.24
N GLY A 59 16.22 0.51 6.15
CA GLY A 59 16.34 1.68 7.04
C GLY A 59 15.93 3.02 6.42
N ASP A 60 15.37 3.04 5.21
CA ASP A 60 14.88 4.27 4.55
C ASP A 60 13.37 4.21 4.32
N GLY A 61 12.62 4.84 5.23
CA GLY A 61 11.16 4.87 5.26
C GLY A 61 10.58 4.35 6.58
N GLY A 62 9.26 4.40 6.71
CA GLY A 62 8.55 3.89 7.88
C GLY A 62 8.27 2.39 7.85
N GLU A 63 7.80 1.87 8.99
CA GLU A 63 7.45 0.45 9.16
C GLU A 63 5.99 0.29 9.60
N VAL A 64 5.15 1.26 9.22
CA VAL A 64 3.69 1.17 9.36
C VAL A 64 3.13 0.14 8.38
N GLY A 65 3.72 0.05 7.19
CA GLY A 65 3.42 -0.94 6.16
C GLY A 65 4.62 -1.86 5.88
N PRO A 66 4.41 -2.97 5.16
CA PRO A 66 5.47 -3.93 4.87
C PRO A 66 6.61 -3.35 4.05
N ALA A 67 7.82 -3.88 4.26
CA ALA A 67 8.96 -3.58 3.41
C ALA A 67 8.68 -3.96 1.94
N LEU A 68 9.05 -3.07 1.04
CA LEU A 68 8.83 -3.17 -0.40
C LEU A 68 10.08 -3.60 -1.17
N ALA A 69 11.22 -3.79 -0.49
CA ALA A 69 12.40 -4.44 -1.09
C ALA A 69 12.00 -5.82 -1.64
N GLY A 70 12.25 -6.11 -2.92
CA GLY A 70 11.86 -7.34 -3.61
C GLY A 70 10.37 -7.46 -3.96
N ILE A 71 9.58 -6.39 -3.85
CA ILE A 71 8.12 -6.46 -4.10
C ILE A 71 7.81 -6.78 -5.57
N GLY A 72 8.69 -6.40 -6.51
CA GLY A 72 8.55 -6.71 -7.92
C GLY A 72 8.48 -8.22 -8.18
N GLY A 73 9.34 -8.99 -7.52
CA GLY A 73 9.34 -10.45 -7.60
C GLY A 73 8.19 -11.11 -6.83
N ARG A 74 7.74 -10.51 -5.73
CA ARG A 74 6.66 -11.07 -4.89
C ARG A 74 5.27 -10.93 -5.51
N LEU A 75 4.96 -9.77 -6.11
CA LEU A 75 3.60 -9.45 -6.55
C LEU A 75 3.47 -9.28 -8.08
N GLY A 76 4.57 -8.96 -8.77
CA GLY A 76 4.51 -8.50 -10.15
C GLY A 76 3.74 -7.18 -10.30
N ARG A 77 3.68 -6.65 -11.53
CA ARG A 77 3.08 -5.34 -11.83
C ARG A 77 1.59 -5.25 -11.50
N LEU A 78 0.83 -6.30 -11.80
CA LEU A 78 -0.60 -6.33 -11.51
C LEU A 78 -0.90 -6.37 -10.01
N GLY A 79 -0.16 -7.17 -9.24
CA GLY A 79 -0.33 -7.23 -7.79
C GLY A 79 0.10 -5.93 -7.11
N ILE A 80 1.15 -5.26 -7.60
CA ILE A 80 1.55 -3.92 -7.13
C ILE A 80 0.45 -2.90 -7.42
N LEU A 81 -0.08 -2.89 -8.64
CA LEU A 81 -1.18 -2.00 -9.02
C LEU A 81 -2.40 -2.22 -8.12
N GLU A 82 -2.82 -3.47 -7.93
CA GLU A 82 -3.94 -3.86 -7.07
C GLU A 82 -3.70 -3.37 -5.63
N ALA A 83 -2.52 -3.60 -5.06
CA ALA A 83 -2.18 -3.16 -3.71
C ALA A 83 -2.22 -1.63 -3.55
N ILE A 84 -1.88 -0.86 -4.59
CA ILE A 84 -1.93 0.61 -4.55
C ILE A 84 -3.36 1.12 -4.64
N VAL A 85 -4.15 0.58 -5.57
CA VAL A 85 -5.49 1.12 -5.87
C VAL A 85 -6.59 0.53 -4.98
N LEU A 86 -6.37 -0.67 -4.43
CA LEU A 86 -7.29 -1.43 -3.58
C LEU A 86 -6.54 -1.95 -2.32
N PRO A 87 -6.05 -1.05 -1.44
CA PRO A 87 -5.16 -1.41 -0.32
C PRO A 87 -5.78 -2.35 0.73
N ASN A 88 -7.10 -2.41 0.79
CA ASN A 88 -7.84 -3.26 1.73
C ASN A 88 -8.19 -4.65 1.19
N ARG A 89 -7.91 -4.90 -0.10
CA ARG A 89 -8.25 -6.17 -0.74
C ARG A 89 -7.34 -7.31 -0.30
N ARG A 90 -6.08 -7.00 0.00
CA ARG A 90 -5.10 -7.95 0.54
C ARG A 90 -4.19 -7.26 1.55
N VAL A 91 -4.54 -7.36 2.84
CA VAL A 91 -3.71 -6.85 3.92
C VAL A 91 -2.65 -7.89 4.27
N SER A 92 -1.38 -7.48 4.27
CA SER A 92 -0.27 -8.39 4.62
C SER A 92 -0.42 -8.87 6.08
N PRO A 93 -0.17 -10.16 6.39
CA PRO A 93 -0.20 -10.67 7.75
C PRO A 93 0.70 -9.84 8.68
N GLY A 94 0.19 -9.45 9.84
CA GLY A 94 0.93 -8.62 10.79
C GLY A 94 1.02 -7.15 10.40
N TYR A 95 0.22 -6.68 9.44
CA TYR A 95 0.06 -5.27 9.07
C TYR A 95 -1.41 -4.82 9.10
N GLN A 96 -2.27 -5.58 9.78
CA GLN A 96 -3.64 -5.15 10.06
C GLN A 96 -3.61 -4.00 11.08
N ASN A 97 -4.37 -2.94 10.82
CA ASN A 97 -4.50 -1.88 11.80
C ASN A 97 -5.39 -2.35 12.97
N THR A 98 -5.19 -1.80 14.15
CA THR A 98 -5.96 -2.15 15.35
C THR A 98 -6.47 -0.90 16.04
N VAL A 99 -7.65 -1.00 16.66
CA VAL A 99 -8.27 0.07 17.45
C VAL A 99 -8.51 -0.44 18.85
N TRP A 100 -8.02 0.31 19.83
CA TRP A 100 -8.03 -0.03 21.26
C TRP A 100 -8.84 1.01 22.03
N GLU A 101 -9.83 0.56 22.77
CA GLU A 101 -10.68 1.40 23.62
C GLU A 101 -10.15 1.38 25.05
N ARG A 102 -9.97 2.58 25.63
CA ARG A 102 -9.55 2.78 27.01
C ARG A 102 -10.76 2.94 27.93
N GLU A 103 -10.57 2.67 29.21
CA GLU A 103 -11.61 2.85 30.25
C GLU A 103 -12.16 4.29 30.33
N ASN A 104 -11.35 5.27 29.94
CA ASN A 104 -11.76 6.67 29.89
C ASN A 104 -12.57 7.04 28.62
N GLY A 105 -12.93 6.06 27.78
CA GLY A 105 -13.68 6.23 26.54
C GLY A 105 -12.89 6.76 25.34
N THR A 106 -11.56 6.92 25.48
CA THR A 106 -10.70 7.32 24.35
C THR A 106 -10.22 6.11 23.55
N PHE A 107 -9.91 6.33 22.27
CA PHE A 107 -9.43 5.30 21.36
C PHE A 107 -7.97 5.55 20.96
N VAL A 108 -7.22 4.47 20.80
CA VAL A 108 -5.88 4.48 20.22
C VAL A 108 -5.87 3.56 19.02
N GLU A 109 -5.37 4.07 17.89
CA GLU A 109 -5.28 3.31 16.65
C GLU A 109 -3.82 3.13 16.23
N GLY A 110 -3.50 1.95 15.72
CA GLY A 110 -2.18 1.67 15.18
C GLY A 110 -1.94 0.18 14.93
N LEU A 111 -0.78 -0.11 14.36
CA LEU A 111 -0.29 -1.46 14.18
C LEU A 111 0.29 -1.98 15.50
N LEU A 112 -0.17 -3.13 15.99
CA LEU A 112 0.42 -3.76 17.17
C LEU A 112 1.84 -4.28 16.85
N VAL A 113 2.86 -3.65 17.43
CA VAL A 113 4.28 -3.99 17.24
C VAL A 113 4.73 -5.04 18.24
N SER A 114 4.37 -4.87 19.52
CA SER A 114 4.65 -5.84 20.57
C SER A 114 3.68 -5.73 21.74
N ARG A 115 3.64 -6.78 22.53
CA ARG A 115 2.88 -6.90 23.78
C ARG A 115 3.78 -7.59 24.80
N GLU A 116 4.31 -6.82 25.73
CA GLU A 116 5.32 -7.30 26.68
C GLU A 116 5.06 -6.67 28.05
N HIS A 117 5.11 -7.49 29.11
CA HIS A 117 4.95 -7.02 30.50
C HIS A 117 3.69 -6.15 30.76
N GLY A 118 2.59 -6.43 30.06
CA GLY A 118 1.35 -5.64 30.19
C GLY A 118 1.38 -4.28 29.46
N VAL A 119 2.41 -4.02 28.65
CA VAL A 119 2.50 -2.83 27.79
C VAL A 119 2.32 -3.23 26.33
N LEU A 120 1.34 -2.59 25.69
CA LEU A 120 1.10 -2.68 24.26
C LEU A 120 1.86 -1.55 23.57
N ARG A 121 2.68 -1.89 22.57
CA ARG A 121 3.35 -0.91 21.70
C ARG A 121 2.64 -0.88 20.36
N LEU A 122 1.97 0.23 20.07
CA LEU A 122 1.24 0.46 18.83
C LEU A 122 1.99 1.46 17.95
N ARG A 123 2.11 1.19 16.66
CA ARG A 123 2.66 2.15 15.70
C ARG A 123 1.55 2.87 14.97
N ASN A 124 1.46 4.18 15.13
CA ASN A 124 0.42 4.99 14.48
C ASN A 124 0.76 5.28 13.01
N ALA A 125 -0.16 5.94 12.29
CA ALA A 125 0.02 6.32 10.88
C ALA A 125 1.15 7.35 10.62
N GLN A 126 1.64 7.99 11.69
CA GLN A 126 2.78 8.91 11.69
C GLN A 126 4.11 8.17 11.93
N ASN A 127 4.09 6.83 12.02
CA ASN A 127 5.24 5.97 12.31
C ASN A 127 5.80 6.17 13.75
N GLU A 128 5.00 6.68 14.67
CA GLU A 128 5.36 6.87 16.08
C GLU A 128 4.87 5.67 16.91
N ILE A 129 5.63 5.33 17.96
CA ILE A 129 5.20 4.32 18.94
C ILE A 129 4.37 4.99 20.03
N VAL A 130 3.14 4.54 20.16
CA VAL A 130 2.23 4.85 21.26
C VAL A 130 2.19 3.65 22.19
N GLU A 131 2.49 3.88 23.46
CA GLU A 131 2.39 2.85 24.50
C GLU A 131 1.01 2.92 25.17
N LEU A 132 0.49 1.74 25.50
CA LEU A 132 -0.78 1.57 26.17
C LEU A 132 -0.61 0.53 27.27
N ASP A 133 -0.97 0.90 28.50
CA ASP A 133 -1.12 -0.06 29.58
C ASP A 133 -2.33 -0.94 29.29
N GLU A 134 -2.08 -2.24 29.19
CA GLU A 134 -3.09 -3.24 28.86
C GLU A 134 -4.19 -3.34 29.92
N SER A 135 -3.88 -3.02 31.18
CA SER A 135 -4.86 -3.03 32.27
C SER A 135 -5.97 -1.99 32.10
N GLY A 136 -5.69 -0.90 31.38
CA GLY A 136 -6.65 0.17 31.08
C GLY A 136 -7.42 -0.04 29.77
N VAL A 137 -7.32 -1.22 29.14
CA VAL A 137 -7.99 -1.55 27.88
C VAL A 137 -9.32 -2.26 28.16
N VAL A 138 -10.41 -1.70 27.62
CA VAL A 138 -11.75 -2.28 27.71
C VAL A 138 -12.02 -3.23 26.56
N SER A 139 -11.63 -2.83 25.35
CA SER A 139 -11.88 -3.60 24.14
C SER A 139 -10.81 -3.33 23.09
N ASN A 140 -10.64 -4.27 22.16
CA ASN A 140 -9.84 -4.05 20.96
C ASN A 140 -10.50 -4.72 19.76
N ARG A 141 -10.22 -4.18 18.58
CA ARG A 141 -10.63 -4.79 17.31
C ARG A 141 -9.56 -4.60 16.26
N THR A 142 -9.47 -5.58 15.37
CA THR A 142 -8.70 -5.46 14.14
C THR A 142 -9.56 -4.77 13.07
N THR A 143 -8.96 -3.85 12.32
CA THR A 143 -9.61 -3.14 11.22
C THR A 143 -8.94 -3.46 9.88
N LEU A 144 -9.34 -2.73 8.85
CA LEU A 144 -8.70 -2.75 7.54
C LEU A 144 -7.26 -2.19 7.60
N SER A 145 -6.60 -2.11 6.44
CA SER A 145 -5.24 -1.59 6.32
C SER A 145 -5.12 -0.15 6.84
N ALA A 146 -3.96 0.21 7.39
CA ALA A 146 -3.61 1.60 7.66
C ALA A 146 -3.28 2.39 6.36
N MET A 147 -3.12 1.70 5.23
CA MET A 147 -2.89 2.33 3.94
C MET A 147 -4.14 3.07 3.47
N PRO A 148 -4.05 4.37 3.12
CA PRO A 148 -5.20 5.16 2.71
C PRO A 148 -5.90 4.61 1.46
N GLU A 149 -7.23 4.61 1.45
CA GLU A 149 -8.00 4.32 0.24
C GLU A 149 -7.92 5.48 -0.76
N GLY A 150 -8.17 5.17 -2.03
CA GLY A 150 -8.25 6.20 -3.07
C GLY A 150 -6.91 6.78 -3.53
N LEU A 151 -5.77 6.21 -3.11
CA LEU A 151 -4.43 6.61 -3.57
C LEU A 151 -4.32 6.60 -5.10
N GLY A 152 -4.92 5.61 -5.77
CA GLY A 152 -4.98 5.55 -7.23
C GLY A 152 -5.67 6.76 -7.89
N LYS A 153 -6.57 7.44 -7.17
CA LYS A 153 -7.27 8.65 -7.64
C LYS A 153 -6.49 9.94 -7.34
N GLN A 154 -5.50 9.88 -6.44
CA GLN A 154 -4.58 10.97 -6.13
C GLN A 154 -3.39 11.03 -7.11
N LEU A 155 -3.27 9.99 -7.95
CA LEU A 155 -2.24 9.88 -8.98
C LEU A 155 -2.89 10.01 -10.36
N SER A 156 -2.24 10.77 -11.24
CA SER A 156 -2.53 10.62 -12.67
C SER A 156 -2.16 9.20 -13.13
N LEU A 157 -2.79 8.72 -14.20
CA LEU A 157 -2.45 7.40 -14.75
C LEU A 157 -0.98 7.27 -15.14
N ARG A 158 -0.31 8.38 -15.52
CA ARG A 158 1.12 8.41 -15.80
C ARG A 158 1.96 8.24 -14.53
N GLU A 159 1.62 8.95 -13.46
CA GLU A 159 2.33 8.81 -12.19
C GLU A 159 2.14 7.43 -11.57
N LEU A 160 0.92 6.89 -11.64
CA LEU A 160 0.65 5.52 -11.19
C LEU A 160 1.47 4.51 -12.00
N ARG A 161 1.57 4.69 -13.31
CA ARG A 161 2.38 3.85 -14.19
C ARG A 161 3.87 3.91 -13.84
N ASP A 162 4.39 5.12 -13.65
CA ASP A 162 5.78 5.35 -13.27
C ASP A 162 6.07 4.72 -11.89
N LEU A 163 5.15 4.87 -10.93
CA LEU A 163 5.25 4.25 -9.59
C LEU A 163 5.24 2.72 -9.66
N VAL A 164 4.34 2.12 -10.46
CA VAL A 164 4.30 0.66 -10.68
C VAL A 164 5.61 0.19 -11.30
N GLU A 165 6.17 0.91 -12.27
CA GLU A 165 7.45 0.57 -12.88
C GLU A 165 8.58 0.61 -11.85
N TYR A 166 8.67 1.68 -11.05
CA TYR A 166 9.66 1.80 -9.99
C TYR A 166 9.61 0.62 -9.01
N LEU A 167 8.43 0.34 -8.45
CA LEU A 167 8.25 -0.74 -7.48
C LEU A 167 8.46 -2.13 -8.08
N ALA A 168 8.12 -2.32 -9.35
CA ALA A 168 8.35 -3.59 -10.03
C ALA A 168 9.83 -3.88 -10.33
N THR A 169 10.70 -2.89 -10.18
CA THR A 169 12.18 -3.04 -10.24
C THR A 169 12.82 -3.11 -8.85
N ARG A 170 12.04 -3.09 -7.77
CA ARG A 170 12.53 -3.27 -6.39
C ARG A 170 12.52 -4.74 -5.97
#